data_AF-A0A139IJ12-F1
#
_entry.id   AF-A0A139IJ12-F1
#
_cell.length_a   1.000
_cell.length_b   1.000
_cell.length_c   1.000
_cell.angle_alpha   90.00
_cell.angle_beta   90.00
_cell.angle_gamma   90.00
#
_symmetry.space_group_name_H-M   'P 1'
#
loop_
_entity.id
_entity.type
_entity.pdbx_description
1 polymer ?
#
loop_
_entity_poly.entity_id
_entity_poly.type
_entity_poly.pdbx_seq_one_letter_code
_entity_poly.pdbx_strand_id
1 'polypeptide(L)'
;MIELGPATWRLKTATGKNGWMAMTFHPAFWKAVSAFLLLCVLVQQYSLSGTRTSTVQQAIHSAPYIEVPGLTGPNSSSEQELDQKNESLAKTTAQADAWSYSWARDADNHGLSEQQCDSAFPSLWNEIERSEEFWKEKRIGVQDIELFAANDGGVRVLLTDSQLRIIRTKGLHRDDLRHRIIAVLQQLLRAITAAEAVDEPIPDIEFTVVVDDKAVLHPEKNGAYFAFARAYANRRHDSLWIIPDFHFFGAPPEAGSFREMREKFRKHDSPLAKKIQKVVWRGATWTNPEVREPLLNETEGQAWADVKAMSWEDPASIMPMEAFCRYKYVVNTEGRAWSARMTHLLNCDSLLLVHDVEWIAHYYHLLDTDTNCVRVARNFSDLGEKIQYYNTHPDEAQKIADNARTTFRERYTTPAATACYWRKLLRAYARLAFTPETSTIKMNRHKLASKEQPRGISFEEFIVHDNRPFKMSVNHKSLLAMPPWYLSRCAEGNVSRQAAASFPPFEMRHMDSRFGSGTSDYDSRRYRRAVLLTEAIRKESKRSRGKQGSTCVAVASTERSIVVVGGDQGALLMHK
;
A
#
# COMPACT_ATOMS: atom_id res chain seq x y z
N MET A 1 -24.31 -29.53 87.22
CA MET A 1 -25.35 -29.14 86.24
C MET A 1 -24.62 -28.42 85.11
N ILE A 2 -24.43 -28.86 83.88
CA ILE A 2 -24.80 -30.02 83.03
C ILE A 2 -23.64 -30.11 81.99
N GLU A 3 -22.76 -31.11 82.07
CA GLU A 3 -22.51 -32.24 81.13
C GLU A 3 -22.69 -32.08 79.58
N LEU A 4 -21.57 -32.36 78.86
CA LEU A 4 -21.34 -33.19 77.65
C LEU A 4 -22.18 -33.00 76.35
N GLY A 5 -21.66 -33.08 75.12
CA GLY A 5 -20.42 -33.71 74.63
C GLY A 5 -20.05 -33.35 73.16
N PRO A 6 -19.09 -34.07 72.53
CA PRO A 6 -18.44 -33.66 71.27
C PRO A 6 -19.02 -34.36 70.03
N ALA A 7 -19.00 -33.68 68.87
CA ALA A 7 -19.26 -34.29 67.57
C ALA A 7 -18.02 -34.19 66.67
N THR A 8 -17.51 -35.37 66.32
CA THR A 8 -16.41 -35.61 65.38
C THR A 8 -16.91 -35.53 63.95
N TRP A 9 -16.11 -34.98 63.03
CA TRP A 9 -16.18 -35.35 61.60
C TRP A 9 -14.77 -35.55 61.03
N ARG A 10 -14.62 -36.69 60.36
CA ARG A 10 -13.38 -37.32 59.90
C ARG A 10 -12.74 -36.57 58.73
N LEU A 11 -11.41 -36.43 58.76
CA LEU A 11 -10.61 -36.26 57.56
C LEU A 11 -10.72 -37.52 56.68
N LYS A 12 -11.06 -37.33 55.41
CA LYS A 12 -10.68 -38.25 54.33
C LYS A 12 -9.46 -37.66 53.63
N THR A 13 -8.30 -38.23 53.89
CA THR A 13 -7.12 -38.08 53.03
C THR A 13 -7.29 -39.02 51.83
N ALA A 14 -7.21 -38.45 50.62
CA ALA A 14 -6.88 -39.19 49.42
C ALA A 14 -5.56 -38.63 48.90
N THR A 15 -4.53 -39.45 48.98
CA THR A 15 -3.19 -39.22 48.48
C THR A 15 -3.21 -39.24 46.95
N GLY A 16 -2.65 -38.20 46.32
CA GLY A 16 -2.45 -38.11 44.87
C GLY A 16 -1.52 -36.93 44.55
N LYS A 17 -0.40 -37.22 43.90
CA LYS A 17 0.79 -36.38 43.73
C LYS A 17 0.55 -35.08 42.95
N ASN A 18 1.41 -34.09 43.25
CA ASN A 18 1.62 -32.77 42.64
C ASN A 18 0.68 -31.67 43.16
N GLY A 19 1.11 -31.06 44.26
CA GLY A 19 0.42 -29.95 44.90
C GLY A 19 0.60 -28.64 44.16
N TRP A 20 -0.54 -28.05 43.77
CA TRP A 20 -0.82 -26.61 43.84
C TRP A 20 -2.25 -26.49 44.38
N MET A 21 -2.43 -25.98 45.60
CA MET A 21 -3.75 -25.61 46.09
C MET A 21 -4.18 -24.32 45.37
N ALA A 22 -5.11 -24.43 44.42
CA ALA A 22 -5.81 -23.27 43.91
C ALA A 22 -6.84 -22.82 44.96
N MET A 23 -6.49 -21.86 45.80
CA MET A 23 -7.48 -21.14 46.60
C MET A 23 -8.32 -20.27 45.66
N THR A 24 -9.54 -20.70 45.37
CA THR A 24 -10.52 -19.89 44.64
C THR A 24 -11.09 -18.83 45.57
N PHE A 25 -10.54 -17.61 45.52
CA PHE A 25 -11.10 -16.48 46.23
C PHE A 25 -12.34 -15.92 45.51
N HIS A 26 -13.32 -15.49 46.30
CA HIS A 26 -14.55 -14.87 45.79
C HIS A 26 -14.21 -13.64 44.91
N PRO A 27 -14.93 -13.36 43.81
CA PRO A 27 -14.63 -12.24 42.89
C PRO A 27 -14.53 -10.86 43.57
N ALA A 28 -15.19 -10.68 44.71
CA ALA A 28 -15.10 -9.47 45.53
C ALA A 28 -13.70 -9.24 46.10
N PHE A 29 -12.95 -10.30 46.40
CA PHE A 29 -11.57 -10.22 46.89
C PHE A 29 -10.65 -9.60 45.83
N TRP A 30 -10.73 -10.07 44.59
CA TRP A 30 -9.93 -9.53 43.49
C TRP A 30 -10.27 -8.08 43.14
N LYS A 31 -11.53 -7.68 43.32
CA LYS A 31 -11.94 -6.27 43.20
C LYS A 31 -11.34 -5.40 44.30
N ALA A 32 -11.32 -5.89 45.54
CA ALA A 32 -10.71 -5.18 46.67
C ALA A 32 -9.19 -5.05 46.51
N VAL A 33 -8.50 -6.12 46.08
CA VAL A 33 -7.06 -6.11 45.79
C VAL A 33 -6.75 -5.13 44.66
N SER A 34 -7.54 -5.13 43.58
CA SER A 34 -7.34 -4.21 42.45
C SER A 34 -7.54 -2.75 42.86
N ALA A 35 -8.56 -2.45 43.67
CA ALA A 35 -8.80 -1.10 44.19
C ALA A 35 -7.67 -0.62 45.12
N PHE A 36 -7.15 -1.51 45.96
CA PHE A 36 -6.03 -1.21 46.85
C PHE A 36 -4.74 -0.93 46.07
N LEU A 37 -4.42 -1.73 45.05
CA LEU A 37 -3.26 -1.50 44.18
C LEU A 37 -3.36 -0.17 43.42
N LEU A 38 -4.56 0.18 42.95
CA LEU A 38 -4.80 1.45 42.25
C LEU A 38 -4.63 2.65 43.20
N LEU A 39 -5.07 2.51 44.45
CA LEU A 39 -4.84 3.52 45.50
C LEU A 39 -3.33 3.68 45.80
N CYS A 40 -2.58 2.58 45.89
CA CYS A 40 -1.13 2.63 46.11
C CYS A 40 -0.39 3.35 44.97
N VAL A 41 -0.79 3.13 43.71
CA VAL A 41 -0.21 3.82 42.54
C VAL A 41 -0.53 5.32 42.56
N LEU A 42 -1.77 5.69 42.91
CA LEU A 42 -2.16 7.10 43.02
C LEU A 42 -1.42 7.81 44.16
N VAL A 43 -1.21 7.15 45.30
CA VAL A 43 -0.42 7.68 46.42
C VAL A 43 1.05 7.83 46.01
N GLN A 44 1.63 6.88 45.27
CA GLN A 44 2.99 7.02 44.73
C GLN A 44 3.12 8.22 43.77
N GLN A 45 2.15 8.44 42.88
CA GLN A 45 2.17 9.58 41.96
C GLN A 45 2.00 10.92 42.68
N TYR A 46 1.17 10.97 43.73
CA TYR A 46 1.00 12.18 44.54
C TYR A 46 2.19 12.46 45.47
N SER A 47 2.84 11.43 46.03
CA SER A 47 4.04 11.60 46.86
C SER A 47 5.29 11.98 46.04
N LEU A 48 5.36 11.63 44.76
CA LEU A 48 6.47 12.02 43.86
C LEU A 48 6.27 13.41 43.22
N SER A 49 5.06 13.98 43.27
CA SER A 49 4.76 15.32 42.75
C SER A 49 4.95 16.44 43.80
N GLY A 50 5.31 16.09 45.04
CA GLY A 50 5.40 17.01 46.18
C GLY A 50 6.75 17.68 46.44
N THR A 51 7.80 17.41 45.65
CA THR A 51 9.14 17.98 45.90
C THR A 51 9.90 18.32 44.62
N ARG A 52 9.42 19.31 43.85
CA ARG A 52 10.29 20.08 42.93
C ARG A 52 9.63 21.37 42.41
N THR A 53 9.46 22.34 43.31
CA THR A 53 9.30 23.75 42.92
C THR A 53 9.90 24.67 43.99
N SER A 54 11.17 25.02 43.85
CA SER A 54 11.68 26.29 44.37
C SER A 54 12.85 26.79 43.51
N THR A 55 12.89 28.11 43.33
CA THR A 55 13.79 28.93 42.47
C THR A 55 13.23 29.05 41.05
N VAL A 56 12.42 30.06 40.71
CA VAL A 56 12.73 31.51 40.71
C VAL A 56 11.43 32.31 40.91
N GLN A 57 11.32 33.08 42.00
CA GLN A 57 10.35 34.19 42.14
C GLN A 57 10.98 35.30 42.99
N GLN A 58 11.73 36.18 42.34
CA GLN A 58 11.89 37.59 42.66
C GLN A 58 11.84 38.27 41.29
N ALA A 59 10.99 39.25 40.97
CA ALA A 59 10.29 40.19 41.81
C ALA A 59 8.95 40.56 41.16
N ILE A 60 7.95 40.78 42.03
CA ILE A 60 6.72 41.49 41.73
C ILE A 60 7.02 42.98 41.92
N HIS A 61 6.75 43.81 40.91
CA HIS A 61 6.26 45.17 41.14
C HIS A 61 5.30 45.61 40.03
N SER A 62 4.04 45.75 40.44
CA SER A 62 3.12 46.85 40.14
C SER A 62 2.98 47.31 38.69
N ALA A 63 1.92 46.85 38.02
CA ALA A 63 1.38 47.52 36.83
C ALA A 63 0.43 48.65 37.25
N PRO A 64 0.60 49.89 36.74
CA PRO A 64 -0.47 50.86 36.70
C PRO A 64 -1.15 50.85 35.32
N TYR A 65 -2.47 50.98 35.41
CA TYR A 65 -3.45 51.42 34.42
C TYR A 65 -2.88 52.31 33.28
N ILE A 66 -3.18 51.97 32.02
CA ILE A 66 -2.92 52.84 30.86
C ILE A 66 -4.24 53.08 30.12
N GLU A 67 -4.63 54.36 30.12
CA GLU A 67 -5.66 54.98 29.28
C GLU A 67 -5.24 54.97 27.80
N VAL A 68 -6.24 54.97 26.92
CA VAL A 68 -6.07 55.08 25.46
C VAL A 68 -5.89 56.56 25.07
N PRO A 69 -4.87 56.91 24.25
CA PRO A 69 -5.00 58.09 23.41
C PRO A 69 -4.57 57.88 21.94
N GLY A 70 -5.45 58.33 21.04
CA GLY A 70 -5.18 59.34 20.01
C GLY A 70 -3.97 59.23 19.09
N LEU A 71 -4.27 59.10 17.80
CA LEU A 71 -3.44 59.32 16.61
C LEU A 71 -2.53 60.58 16.69
N THR A 72 -1.24 60.46 16.33
CA THR A 72 -0.47 61.39 15.46
C THR A 72 1.01 60.96 15.29
N GLY A 73 1.53 61.00 14.04
CA GLY A 73 2.96 61.27 13.70
C GLY A 73 3.95 60.09 13.61
N PRO A 74 4.88 60.07 12.60
CA PRO A 74 5.72 58.91 12.29
C PRO A 74 6.99 58.87 13.15
N ASN A 75 7.30 57.71 13.75
CA ASN A 75 8.51 57.49 14.53
C ASN A 75 9.48 56.55 13.80
N SER A 76 10.75 56.96 13.80
CA SER A 76 11.96 56.32 13.27
C SER A 76 12.32 54.95 13.87
N SER A 77 11.39 54.30 14.58
CA SER A 77 11.53 52.95 15.13
C SER A 77 11.10 51.86 14.13
N SER A 78 10.26 52.20 13.15
CA SER A 78 9.83 51.24 12.12
C SER A 78 10.91 50.91 11.09
N GLU A 79 11.84 51.83 10.85
CA GLU A 79 12.97 51.61 9.92
C GLU A 79 13.98 50.63 10.51
N GLN A 80 14.27 50.69 11.81
CA GLN A 80 15.19 49.75 12.47
C GLN A 80 14.62 48.33 12.62
N GLU A 81 13.32 48.18 12.82
CA GLU A 81 12.66 46.86 12.80
C GLU A 81 12.55 46.29 11.38
N LEU A 82 12.29 47.12 10.36
CA LEU A 82 12.35 46.67 8.98
C LEU A 82 13.77 46.29 8.58
N ASP A 83 14.78 47.05 8.99
CA ASP A 83 16.18 46.77 8.67
C ASP A 83 16.67 45.50 9.34
N GLN A 84 16.33 45.25 10.61
CA GLN A 84 16.65 43.97 11.26
C GLN A 84 15.92 42.78 10.62
N LYS A 85 14.67 42.99 10.18
CA LYS A 85 13.90 41.95 9.48
C LYS A 85 14.44 41.71 8.08
N ASN A 86 14.88 42.74 7.38
CA ASN A 86 15.50 42.67 6.06
C ASN A 86 16.92 42.09 6.13
N GLU A 87 17.67 42.36 7.20
CA GLU A 87 19.01 41.81 7.43
C GLU A 87 18.96 40.35 7.90
N SER A 88 17.94 39.99 8.68
CA SER A 88 17.57 38.60 8.99
C SER A 88 17.15 37.84 7.74
N LEU A 89 16.25 38.42 6.92
CA LEU A 89 15.81 37.84 5.66
C LEU A 89 16.97 37.73 4.68
N ALA A 90 17.86 38.73 4.58
CA ALA A 90 19.07 38.69 3.76
C ALA A 90 20.08 37.65 4.25
N LYS A 91 20.21 37.41 5.56
CA LYS A 91 21.02 36.31 6.12
C LYS A 91 20.42 34.94 5.81
N THR A 92 19.10 34.78 5.92
CA THR A 92 18.40 33.55 5.54
C THR A 92 18.53 33.28 4.04
N THR A 93 18.46 34.33 3.21
CA THR A 93 18.64 34.25 1.76
C THR A 93 20.09 33.92 1.40
N ALA A 94 21.07 34.57 2.02
CA ALA A 94 22.50 34.30 1.81
C ALA A 94 22.95 32.92 2.32
N GLN A 95 22.29 32.36 3.34
CA GLN A 95 22.55 31.02 3.84
C GLN A 95 21.85 29.94 3.00
N ALA A 96 20.71 30.26 2.36
CA ALA A 96 20.09 29.43 1.34
C ALA A 96 20.93 29.36 0.05
N ASP A 97 21.63 30.44 -0.31
CA ASP A 97 22.56 30.48 -1.45
C ASP A 97 23.86 29.66 -1.23
N ALA A 98 24.18 29.27 0.00
CA ALA A 98 25.38 28.48 0.33
C ALA A 98 25.15 26.97 0.43
N TRP A 99 23.90 26.49 0.31
CA TRP A 99 23.60 25.07 0.44
C TRP A 99 23.79 24.32 -0.88
N SER A 100 24.60 23.26 -0.85
CA SER A 100 24.73 22.32 -1.96
C SER A 100 24.44 20.89 -1.50
N TYR A 101 23.73 20.13 -2.32
CA TYR A 101 23.46 18.72 -2.05
C TYR A 101 24.75 17.92 -1.89
N SER A 102 24.86 17.19 -0.79
CA SER A 102 25.91 16.21 -0.55
C SER A 102 25.28 14.87 -0.27
N TRP A 103 25.52 13.89 -1.14
CA TRP A 103 25.02 12.52 -0.99
C TRP A 103 25.22 11.98 0.44
N ALA A 104 26.43 12.06 0.99
CA ALA A 104 26.73 11.51 2.31
C ALA A 104 25.90 12.12 3.45
N ARG A 105 25.49 13.39 3.33
CA ARG A 105 24.73 14.12 4.35
C ARG A 105 23.22 14.04 4.11
N ASP A 106 22.81 14.21 2.85
CA ASP A 106 21.44 14.55 2.49
C ASP A 106 20.64 13.39 1.89
N ALA A 107 21.31 12.29 1.49
CA ALA A 107 20.69 11.07 0.97
C ALA A 107 19.38 10.63 1.63
N ASP A 108 19.44 10.58 2.96
CA ASP A 108 18.39 10.03 3.82
C ASP A 108 17.61 11.14 4.53
N ASN A 109 17.86 12.41 4.19
CA ASN A 109 17.16 13.55 4.77
C ASN A 109 15.82 13.77 4.06
N HIS A 110 14.73 13.25 4.64
CA HIS A 110 13.39 13.47 4.09
C HIS A 110 12.92 14.94 4.18
N GLY A 111 13.50 15.72 5.10
CA GLY A 111 13.12 17.10 5.41
C GLY A 111 14.01 18.15 4.73
N LEU A 112 14.35 17.97 3.46
CA LEU A 112 14.89 19.08 2.65
C LEU A 112 13.77 20.10 2.39
N SER A 113 14.04 21.41 2.39
CA SER A 113 13.04 22.40 1.95
C SER A 113 12.69 22.26 0.47
N GLU A 114 11.63 22.90 -0.01
CA GLU A 114 11.25 22.91 -1.43
C GLU A 114 12.39 23.44 -2.31
N GLN A 115 13.03 24.54 -1.90
CA GLN A 115 14.20 25.10 -2.59
C GLN A 115 15.38 24.12 -2.63
N GLN A 116 15.64 23.42 -1.52
CA GLN A 116 16.68 22.39 -1.47
C GLN A 116 16.35 21.19 -2.35
N CYS A 117 15.09 20.76 -2.40
CA CYS A 117 14.63 19.71 -3.30
C CYS A 117 14.85 20.09 -4.77
N ASP A 118 14.48 21.31 -5.17
CA ASP A 118 14.63 21.78 -6.55
C ASP A 118 16.11 21.95 -6.94
N SER A 119 16.96 22.42 -6.02
CA SER A 119 18.41 22.49 -6.22
C SER A 119 19.05 21.10 -6.29
N ALA A 120 18.62 20.17 -5.44
CA ALA A 120 19.17 18.82 -5.39
C ALA A 120 18.74 17.95 -6.57
N PHE A 121 17.48 18.04 -7.02
CA PHE A 121 16.87 17.12 -7.98
C PHE A 121 16.20 17.84 -9.17
N PRO A 122 16.89 18.76 -9.86
CA PRO A 122 16.27 19.64 -10.85
C PRO A 122 15.61 18.91 -12.02
N SER A 123 16.08 17.72 -12.36
CA SER A 123 15.55 16.93 -13.49
C SER A 123 14.50 15.91 -13.07
N LEU A 124 14.09 15.83 -11.81
CA LEU A 124 13.25 14.72 -11.31
C LEU A 124 11.75 14.87 -11.64
N TRP A 125 11.28 16.06 -12.01
CA TRP A 125 9.86 16.41 -11.97
C TRP A 125 9.04 16.10 -13.24
N ASN A 126 9.68 15.55 -14.28
CA ASN A 126 9.07 15.36 -15.61
C ASN A 126 7.68 14.67 -15.58
N GLU A 127 7.51 13.62 -14.79
CA GLU A 127 6.22 12.90 -14.73
C GLU A 127 5.14 13.67 -13.96
N ILE A 128 5.51 14.58 -13.05
CA ILE A 128 4.59 15.52 -12.38
C ILE A 128 4.15 16.58 -13.38
N GLU A 129 5.10 17.22 -14.06
CA GLU A 129 4.87 18.30 -15.03
C GLU A 129 3.96 17.83 -16.18
N ARG A 130 4.19 16.61 -16.68
CA ARG A 130 3.33 15.96 -17.68
C ARG A 130 1.87 15.86 -17.20
N SER A 131 1.66 15.40 -15.97
CA SER A 131 0.31 15.25 -15.41
C SER A 131 -0.35 16.60 -15.17
N GLU A 132 0.41 17.59 -14.68
CA GLU A 132 -0.09 18.97 -14.53
C GLU A 132 -0.57 19.55 -15.87
N GLU A 133 0.26 19.43 -16.90
CA GLU A 133 -0.05 19.90 -18.25
C GLU A 133 -1.33 19.26 -18.80
N PHE A 134 -1.55 17.96 -18.57
CA PHE A 134 -2.78 17.28 -19.01
C PHE A 134 -4.05 17.82 -18.33
N TRP A 135 -3.95 18.18 -17.04
CA TRP A 135 -5.07 18.54 -16.18
C TRP A 135 -5.31 20.05 -16.06
N LYS A 136 -4.38 20.90 -16.52
CA LYS A 136 -4.44 22.36 -16.38
C LYS A 136 -5.76 22.99 -16.84
N GLU A 137 -6.35 22.47 -17.93
CA GLU A 137 -7.59 23.00 -18.51
C GLU A 137 -8.85 22.28 -18.01
N LYS A 138 -8.72 21.05 -17.50
CA LYS A 138 -9.86 20.16 -17.22
C LYS A 138 -10.32 20.24 -15.76
N ARG A 139 -9.41 20.56 -14.83
CA ARG A 139 -9.56 20.39 -13.36
C ARG A 139 -9.90 18.94 -12.98
N ILE A 140 -9.47 18.50 -11.81
CA ILE A 140 -9.73 17.13 -11.34
C ILE A 140 -10.98 17.19 -10.46
N GLY A 141 -12.03 16.45 -10.84
CA GLY A 141 -13.26 16.33 -10.06
C GLY A 141 -13.33 15.04 -9.25
N VAL A 142 -14.34 14.94 -8.37
CA VAL A 142 -14.57 13.76 -7.51
C VAL A 142 -14.71 12.48 -8.34
N GLN A 143 -15.39 12.56 -9.49
CA GLN A 143 -15.59 11.43 -10.41
C GLN A 143 -14.28 10.89 -11.00
N ASP A 144 -13.24 11.72 -11.13
CA ASP A 144 -11.97 11.35 -11.75
C ASP A 144 -11.09 10.52 -10.80
N ILE A 145 -11.40 10.51 -9.51
CA ILE A 145 -10.68 9.75 -8.48
C ILE A 145 -11.44 8.52 -7.98
N GLU A 146 -12.63 8.23 -8.51
CA GLU A 146 -13.39 7.04 -8.10
C GLU A 146 -12.71 5.77 -8.58
N LEU A 147 -12.44 4.82 -7.66
CA LEU A 147 -11.82 3.54 -8.00
C LEU A 147 -12.69 2.76 -8.99
N PHE A 148 -12.18 2.57 -10.21
CA PHE A 148 -12.87 1.78 -11.23
C PHE A 148 -13.03 0.30 -10.82
N ALA A 149 -14.11 -0.33 -11.30
CA ALA A 149 -14.46 -1.70 -10.96
C ALA A 149 -13.38 -2.72 -11.35
N ALA A 150 -12.62 -2.46 -12.42
CA ALA A 150 -11.56 -3.35 -12.92
C ALA A 150 -10.20 -3.20 -12.22
N ASN A 151 -10.01 -2.21 -11.34
CA ASN A 151 -8.81 -2.15 -10.49
C ASN A 151 -8.97 -3.15 -9.33
N ASP A 152 -8.07 -4.09 -9.14
CA ASP A 152 -8.15 -5.09 -8.07
C ASP A 152 -7.76 -4.48 -6.70
N GLY A 153 -6.84 -3.51 -6.70
CA GLY A 153 -6.26 -2.91 -5.49
C GLY A 153 -6.18 -1.39 -5.53
N GLY A 154 -6.55 -0.74 -4.43
CA GLY A 154 -6.37 0.70 -4.30
C GLY A 154 -6.84 1.28 -2.97
N VAL A 155 -6.49 2.53 -2.74
CA VAL A 155 -6.87 3.29 -1.55
C VAL A 155 -7.21 4.73 -1.93
N ARG A 156 -8.36 5.21 -1.47
CA ARG A 156 -8.77 6.60 -1.52
C ARG A 156 -8.43 7.25 -0.18
N VAL A 157 -7.71 8.36 -0.26
CA VAL A 157 -7.06 9.03 0.85
C VAL A 157 -7.54 10.47 0.90
N LEU A 158 -7.80 10.96 2.11
CA LEU A 158 -7.97 12.37 2.41
C LEU A 158 -6.78 12.81 3.26
N LEU A 159 -6.05 13.81 2.79
CA LEU A 159 -5.08 14.55 3.58
C LEU A 159 -5.76 15.83 4.06
N THR A 160 -5.83 16.03 5.37
CA THR A 160 -6.44 17.21 5.98
C THR A 160 -5.74 17.55 7.28
N ASP A 161 -5.40 18.82 7.49
CA ASP A 161 -4.63 19.28 8.67
C ASP A 161 -3.37 18.44 8.92
N SER A 162 -2.59 18.15 7.87
CA SER A 162 -1.42 17.25 7.90
C SER A 162 -1.71 15.81 8.37
N GLN A 163 -2.98 15.40 8.48
CA GLN A 163 -3.38 14.05 8.85
C GLN A 163 -3.77 13.20 7.65
N LEU A 164 -3.20 11.99 7.59
CA LEU A 164 -3.53 11.00 6.57
C LEU A 164 -4.77 10.20 6.99
N ARG A 165 -5.86 10.30 6.23
CA ARG A 165 -7.14 9.63 6.51
C ARG A 165 -7.54 8.70 5.38
N ILE A 166 -8.01 7.50 5.73
CA ILE A 166 -8.41 6.47 4.77
C ILE A 166 -9.92 6.57 4.54
N ILE A 167 -10.31 6.95 3.32
CA ILE A 167 -11.71 7.11 2.92
C ILE A 167 -12.28 5.76 2.46
N ARG A 168 -11.55 5.04 1.61
CA ARG A 168 -12.00 3.79 1.02
C ARG A 168 -10.81 2.94 0.60
N THR A 169 -10.96 1.62 0.67
CA THR A 169 -9.96 0.67 0.17
C THR A 169 -10.61 -0.35 -0.76
N LYS A 170 -9.78 -0.99 -1.59
CA LYS A 170 -10.13 -2.14 -2.42
C LYS A 170 -8.95 -3.12 -2.42
N GLY A 171 -9.25 -4.41 -2.49
CA GLY A 171 -8.22 -5.46 -2.58
C GLY A 171 -7.60 -5.89 -1.25
N LEU A 172 -8.06 -5.39 -0.09
CA LEU A 172 -7.45 -5.73 1.22
C LEU A 172 -7.46 -7.23 1.59
N HIS A 173 -8.30 -8.04 0.94
CA HIS A 173 -8.34 -9.49 1.15
C HIS A 173 -7.11 -10.22 0.59
N ARG A 174 -6.35 -9.56 -0.28
CA ARG A 174 -5.10 -10.03 -0.88
C ARG A 174 -3.92 -9.40 -0.13
N ASP A 175 -3.07 -10.25 0.45
CA ASP A 175 -1.96 -9.80 1.29
C ASP A 175 -0.94 -8.99 0.48
N ASP A 176 -0.70 -9.35 -0.79
CA ASP A 176 0.18 -8.60 -1.70
C ASP A 176 -0.30 -7.16 -1.92
N LEU A 177 -1.59 -6.96 -2.20
CA LEU A 177 -2.18 -5.62 -2.38
C LEU A 177 -2.24 -4.83 -1.07
N ARG A 178 -2.53 -5.51 0.06
CA ARG A 178 -2.51 -4.89 1.38
C ARG A 178 -1.12 -4.36 1.73
N HIS A 179 -0.06 -5.14 1.49
CA HIS A 179 1.32 -4.70 1.72
C HIS A 179 1.67 -3.46 0.88
N ARG A 180 1.29 -3.44 -0.40
CA ARG A 180 1.50 -2.28 -1.29
C ARG A 180 0.78 -1.03 -0.78
N ILE A 181 -0.47 -1.15 -0.33
CA ILE A 181 -1.22 -0.05 0.28
C ILE A 181 -0.48 0.49 1.50
N ILE A 182 -0.08 -0.38 2.43
CA ILE A 182 0.62 0.02 3.65
C ILE A 182 1.94 0.72 3.29
N ALA A 183 2.73 0.15 2.38
CA ALA A 183 4.00 0.73 1.96
C ALA A 183 3.82 2.14 1.36
N VAL A 184 2.83 2.36 0.49
CA VAL A 184 2.55 3.69 -0.07
C VAL A 184 2.09 4.68 1.01
N LEU A 185 1.18 4.27 1.90
CA LEU A 185 0.72 5.13 3.00
C LEU A 185 1.87 5.53 3.93
N GLN A 186 2.84 4.63 4.15
CA GLN A 186 4.04 4.94 4.93
C GLN A 186 4.99 5.91 4.21
N GLN A 187 5.10 5.85 2.88
CA GLN A 187 5.84 6.86 2.11
C GLN A 187 5.18 8.24 2.23
N LEU A 188 3.85 8.28 2.08
CA LEU A 188 3.06 9.51 2.26
C LEU A 188 3.25 10.10 3.65
N LEU A 189 3.13 9.29 4.71
CA LEU A 189 3.32 9.75 6.08
C LEU A 189 4.72 10.36 6.28
N ARG A 190 5.78 9.70 5.79
CA ARG A 190 7.15 10.25 5.84
C ARG A 190 7.26 11.60 5.13
N ALA A 191 6.63 11.75 3.96
CA ALA A 191 6.65 12.97 3.18
C ALA A 191 5.86 14.10 3.87
N ILE A 192 4.69 13.82 4.41
CA ILE A 192 3.83 14.79 5.10
C ILE A 192 4.48 15.28 6.39
N THR A 193 4.93 14.36 7.26
CA THR A 193 5.62 14.72 8.50
C THR A 193 6.91 15.50 8.23
N ALA A 194 7.65 15.16 7.18
CA ALA A 194 8.84 15.92 6.79
C ALA A 194 8.49 17.33 6.29
N ALA A 195 7.38 17.49 5.58
CA ALA A 195 6.89 18.80 5.12
C ALA A 195 6.49 19.70 6.31
N GLU A 196 5.77 19.13 7.27
CA GLU A 196 5.39 19.81 8.51
C GLU A 196 6.61 20.22 9.35
N ALA A 197 7.60 19.35 9.47
CA ALA A 197 8.83 19.61 10.22
C ALA A 197 9.68 20.77 9.65
N VAL A 198 9.52 21.11 8.38
CA VAL A 198 10.20 22.25 7.71
C VAL A 198 9.29 23.45 7.46
N ASP A 199 8.11 23.49 8.09
CA ASP A 199 7.13 24.56 7.97
C ASP A 199 6.62 24.78 6.53
N GLU A 200 6.48 23.69 5.76
CA GLU A 200 5.89 23.69 4.42
C GLU A 200 4.75 22.67 4.31
N PRO A 201 3.67 22.79 5.10
CA PRO A 201 2.61 21.78 5.13
C PRO A 201 1.97 21.58 3.75
N ILE A 202 1.50 20.35 3.52
CA ILE A 202 0.80 19.98 2.28
C ILE A 202 -0.68 20.40 2.41
N PRO A 203 -1.27 21.04 1.38
CA PRO A 203 -2.68 21.43 1.42
C PRO A 203 -3.65 20.25 1.54
N ASP A 204 -4.87 20.55 2.00
CA ASP A 204 -5.96 19.59 2.06
C ASP A 204 -6.34 19.08 0.67
N ILE A 205 -6.26 17.76 0.47
CA ILE A 205 -6.52 17.10 -0.81
C ILE A 205 -7.12 15.71 -0.62
N GLU A 206 -7.92 15.28 -1.60
CA GLU A 206 -8.44 13.93 -1.67
C GLU A 206 -8.06 13.29 -3.01
N PHE A 207 -7.48 12.10 -2.95
CA PHE A 207 -6.93 11.40 -4.12
C PHE A 207 -7.03 9.88 -3.97
N THR A 208 -6.80 9.17 -5.06
CA THR A 208 -6.85 7.71 -5.10
C THR A 208 -5.55 7.14 -5.64
N VAL A 209 -4.96 6.20 -4.89
CA VAL A 209 -3.83 5.39 -5.31
C VAL A 209 -4.34 4.03 -5.81
N VAL A 210 -3.94 3.66 -7.03
CA VAL A 210 -4.11 2.29 -7.54
C VAL A 210 -2.80 1.56 -7.33
N VAL A 211 -2.85 0.44 -6.59
CA VAL A 211 -1.65 -0.32 -6.19
C VAL A 211 -1.43 -1.59 -7.02
N ASP A 212 -2.23 -1.78 -8.08
CA ASP A 212 -2.01 -2.82 -9.07
C ASP A 212 -0.82 -2.51 -9.97
N ASP A 213 -0.31 -3.53 -10.68
CA ASP A 213 0.74 -3.35 -11.68
C ASP A 213 0.28 -2.48 -12.86
N LYS A 214 -1.03 -2.35 -13.09
CA LYS A 214 -1.60 -1.49 -14.14
C LYS A 214 -2.77 -0.73 -13.56
N ALA A 215 -2.74 0.60 -13.67
CA ALA A 215 -3.92 1.40 -13.42
C ALA A 215 -4.89 1.23 -14.59
N VAL A 216 -6.03 0.58 -14.36
CA VAL A 216 -7.07 0.40 -15.35
C VAL A 216 -8.02 1.59 -15.29
N LEU A 217 -8.11 2.32 -16.40
CA LEU A 217 -9.01 3.46 -16.55
C LEU A 217 -10.39 3.00 -17.06
N HIS A 218 -11.43 3.71 -16.64
CA HIS A 218 -12.78 3.54 -17.22
C HIS A 218 -12.73 3.78 -18.73
N PRO A 219 -13.46 3.05 -19.60
CA PRO A 219 -13.37 3.22 -21.06
C PRO A 219 -13.65 4.64 -21.57
N GLU A 220 -14.62 5.32 -20.97
CA GLU A 220 -15.12 6.63 -21.42
C GLU A 220 -14.68 7.81 -20.56
N LYS A 221 -14.02 7.57 -19.41
CA LYS A 221 -13.66 8.62 -18.45
C LYS A 221 -12.16 8.60 -18.20
N ASN A 222 -11.58 9.78 -18.02
CA ASN A 222 -10.22 9.88 -17.51
C ASN A 222 -10.18 9.39 -16.06
N GLY A 223 -8.98 9.09 -15.57
CA GLY A 223 -8.76 8.80 -14.15
C GLY A 223 -7.52 9.55 -13.66
N ALA A 224 -7.71 10.37 -12.63
CA ALA A 224 -6.65 11.10 -11.94
C ALA A 224 -6.03 10.24 -10.83
N TYR A 225 -5.72 8.99 -11.16
CA TYR A 225 -5.17 8.04 -10.19
C TYR A 225 -3.67 8.23 -10.02
N PHE A 226 -3.22 8.04 -8.79
CA PHE A 226 -1.80 7.85 -8.48
C PHE A 226 -1.45 6.40 -8.81
N ALA A 227 -0.52 6.20 -9.73
CA ALA A 227 -0.15 4.91 -10.27
C ALA A 227 1.38 4.77 -10.32
N PHE A 228 1.88 3.55 -10.26
CA PHE A 228 3.32 3.31 -10.20
C PHE A 228 4.03 3.44 -11.56
N ALA A 229 3.32 3.22 -12.67
CA ALA A 229 3.84 3.44 -14.01
C ALA A 229 2.72 3.71 -15.03
N ARG A 230 3.12 4.22 -16.19
CA ARG A 230 2.27 4.36 -17.38
C ARG A 230 2.84 3.59 -18.56
N ALA A 231 1.98 3.16 -19.47
CA ALA A 231 2.42 2.69 -20.77
C ALA A 231 2.64 3.91 -21.68
N TYR A 232 3.84 4.07 -22.22
CA TYR A 232 4.21 5.20 -23.07
C TYR A 232 3.29 5.36 -24.30
N ALA A 233 2.94 4.25 -24.94
CA ALA A 233 2.08 4.24 -26.13
C ALA A 233 0.60 4.54 -25.81
N ASN A 234 0.16 4.42 -24.55
CA ASN A 234 -1.23 4.64 -24.18
C ASN A 234 -1.47 6.08 -23.73
N ARG A 235 -1.91 6.93 -24.65
CA ARG A 235 -2.25 8.35 -24.38
C ARG A 235 -3.31 8.54 -23.29
N ARG A 236 -4.15 7.55 -23.00
CA ARG A 236 -5.09 7.65 -21.87
C ARG A 236 -4.37 7.70 -20.53
N HIS A 237 -3.16 7.13 -20.44
CA HIS A 237 -2.33 7.20 -19.24
C HIS A 237 -1.70 8.59 -19.04
N ASP A 238 -1.89 9.54 -19.97
CA ASP A 238 -1.53 10.95 -19.77
C ASP A 238 -2.33 11.60 -18.63
N SER A 239 -3.48 11.02 -18.25
CA SER A 239 -4.26 11.46 -17.10
C SER A 239 -3.75 10.95 -15.73
N LEU A 240 -2.88 9.94 -15.72
CA LEU A 240 -2.36 9.34 -14.48
C LEU A 240 -1.27 10.21 -13.87
N TRP A 241 -1.17 10.19 -12.54
CA TRP A 241 -0.07 10.78 -11.77
C TRP A 241 0.89 9.67 -11.36
N ILE A 242 2.15 9.73 -11.82
CA ILE A 242 3.10 8.65 -11.56
C ILE A 242 3.79 8.88 -10.23
N ILE A 243 3.74 7.89 -9.36
CA ILE A 243 4.30 7.93 -7.99
C ILE A 243 5.47 6.94 -7.83
N PRO A 244 6.34 7.14 -6.83
CA PRO A 244 7.28 6.11 -6.41
C PRO A 244 6.56 4.82 -6.01
N ASP A 245 7.07 3.68 -6.49
CA ASP A 245 6.47 2.40 -6.17
C ASP A 245 6.77 1.94 -4.72
N PHE A 246 6.06 0.92 -4.27
CA PHE A 246 6.12 0.43 -2.90
C PHE A 246 7.53 -0.03 -2.45
N HIS A 247 8.44 -0.38 -3.37
CA HIS A 247 9.81 -0.78 -3.05
C HIS A 247 10.69 0.36 -2.56
N PHE A 248 10.32 1.63 -2.79
CA PHE A 248 10.97 2.79 -2.17
C PHE A 248 10.72 2.88 -0.65
N PHE A 249 9.79 2.07 -0.12
CA PHE A 249 9.63 1.82 1.32
C PHE A 249 10.15 0.45 1.71
N GLY A 250 9.58 -0.60 1.12
CA GLY A 250 9.92 -2.01 1.37
C GLY A 250 8.84 -2.96 0.83
N ALA A 251 9.26 -4.16 0.44
CA ALA A 251 8.40 -5.17 -0.17
C ALA A 251 8.74 -6.57 0.38
N PRO A 252 8.51 -6.84 1.67
CA PRO A 252 8.82 -8.14 2.25
C PRO A 252 7.83 -9.22 1.77
N PRO A 253 8.28 -10.49 1.59
CA PRO A 253 9.63 -10.98 1.90
C PRO A 253 10.67 -10.73 0.79
N GLU A 254 10.28 -10.25 -0.39
CA GLU A 254 11.14 -10.15 -1.58
C GLU A 254 12.29 -9.14 -1.43
N ALA A 255 12.01 -8.01 -0.79
CA ALA A 255 12.97 -6.97 -0.46
C ALA A 255 12.63 -6.35 0.90
N GLY A 256 13.65 -6.23 1.77
CA GLY A 256 13.52 -5.56 3.06
C GLY A 256 13.22 -4.06 2.94
N SER A 257 13.43 -3.31 4.01
CA SER A 257 13.29 -1.85 3.92
C SER A 257 14.26 -1.28 2.89
N PHE A 258 13.83 -0.28 2.13
CA PHE A 258 14.65 0.28 1.04
C PHE A 258 16.03 0.74 1.55
N ARG A 259 16.07 1.39 2.72
CA ARG A 259 17.32 1.83 3.36
C ARG A 259 18.27 0.67 3.68
N GLU A 260 17.76 -0.38 4.31
CA GLU A 260 18.54 -1.57 4.65
C GLU A 260 19.05 -2.28 3.38
N MET A 261 18.22 -2.37 2.34
CA MET A 261 18.62 -2.96 1.07
C MET A 261 19.79 -2.19 0.45
N ARG A 262 19.78 -0.86 0.48
CA ARG A 262 20.88 -0.01 -0.01
C ARG A 262 22.17 -0.21 0.78
N GLU A 263 22.09 -0.45 2.09
CA GLU A 263 23.25 -0.84 2.90
C GLU A 263 23.79 -2.21 2.51
N LYS A 264 22.91 -3.19 2.27
CA LYS A 264 23.30 -4.53 1.80
C LYS A 264 23.98 -4.47 0.43
N PHE A 265 23.45 -3.69 -0.51
CA PHE A 265 24.02 -3.54 -1.85
C PHE A 265 25.43 -2.96 -1.82
N ARG A 266 25.66 -1.91 -1.01
CA ARG A 266 26.97 -1.27 -0.87
C ARG A 266 28.07 -2.21 -0.34
N LYS A 267 27.72 -3.29 0.35
CA LYS A 267 28.69 -4.31 0.79
C LYS A 267 29.29 -5.11 -0.38
N HIS A 268 28.72 -5.00 -1.57
CA HIS A 268 29.18 -5.64 -2.79
C HIS A 268 29.87 -4.68 -3.78
N ASP A 269 30.07 -3.41 -3.38
CA ASP A 269 30.76 -2.42 -4.20
C ASP A 269 32.20 -2.87 -4.49
N SER A 270 32.59 -2.86 -5.77
CA SER A 270 33.88 -3.29 -6.27
C SER A 270 34.03 -2.89 -7.74
N PRO A 271 35.24 -2.52 -8.22
CA PRO A 271 35.48 -2.28 -9.64
C PRO A 271 34.94 -3.41 -10.53
N LEU A 272 34.38 -3.09 -11.70
CA LEU A 272 33.74 -4.07 -12.59
C LEU A 272 34.65 -5.25 -12.95
N ALA A 273 35.97 -5.02 -13.05
CA ALA A 273 36.97 -6.06 -13.32
C ALA A 273 37.08 -7.14 -12.22
N LYS A 274 36.70 -6.81 -10.98
CA LYS A 274 36.70 -7.74 -9.83
C LYS A 274 35.35 -8.43 -9.60
N LYS A 275 34.31 -8.03 -10.33
CA LYS A 275 32.99 -8.66 -10.27
C LYS A 275 32.97 -9.96 -11.07
N ILE A 276 31.91 -10.75 -10.90
CA ILE A 276 31.67 -11.95 -11.71
C ILE A 276 31.44 -11.49 -13.16
N GLN A 277 32.29 -11.91 -14.09
CA GLN A 277 32.29 -11.51 -15.50
C GLN A 277 31.15 -12.18 -16.30
N LYS A 278 29.92 -12.05 -15.81
CA LYS A 278 28.71 -12.61 -16.42
C LYS A 278 27.55 -11.64 -16.34
N VAL A 279 26.61 -11.84 -17.26
CA VAL A 279 25.25 -11.30 -17.21
C VAL A 279 24.43 -12.11 -16.23
N VAL A 280 23.69 -11.45 -15.34
CA VAL A 280 22.80 -12.14 -14.40
C VAL A 280 21.35 -11.68 -14.54
N TRP A 281 20.44 -12.66 -14.44
CA TRP A 281 19.01 -12.42 -14.34
C TRP A 281 18.30 -13.60 -13.66
N ARG A 282 17.31 -13.29 -12.80
CA ARG A 282 16.31 -14.23 -12.27
C ARG A 282 14.94 -13.59 -12.34
N GLY A 283 13.96 -14.29 -12.91
CA GLY A 283 12.60 -13.78 -13.00
C GLY A 283 11.57 -14.81 -13.47
N ALA A 284 10.31 -14.56 -13.14
CA ALA A 284 9.18 -15.39 -13.56
C ALA A 284 8.83 -15.09 -15.04
N THR A 285 9.05 -16.05 -15.92
CA THR A 285 8.90 -15.88 -17.38
C THR A 285 7.47 -15.48 -17.77
N TRP A 286 6.46 -16.13 -17.20
CA TRP A 286 5.04 -15.96 -17.55
C TRP A 286 4.50 -14.53 -17.38
N THR A 287 5.17 -13.69 -16.59
CA THR A 287 4.73 -12.30 -16.37
C THR A 287 4.88 -11.41 -17.60
N ASN A 288 5.81 -11.75 -18.50
CA ASN A 288 6.01 -11.13 -19.81
C ASN A 288 6.84 -12.05 -20.71
N PRO A 289 6.23 -13.10 -21.30
CA PRO A 289 6.97 -14.08 -22.10
C PRO A 289 7.61 -13.43 -23.34
N GLU A 290 6.96 -12.44 -23.94
CA GLU A 290 7.45 -11.73 -25.15
C GLU A 290 8.81 -11.07 -24.97
N VAL A 291 9.16 -10.66 -23.74
CA VAL A 291 10.47 -10.06 -23.42
C VAL A 291 11.38 -11.05 -22.71
N ARG A 292 10.84 -11.90 -21.83
CA ARG A 292 11.64 -12.76 -20.95
C ARG A 292 12.08 -14.07 -21.60
N GLU A 293 11.31 -14.62 -22.52
CA GLU A 293 11.72 -15.82 -23.27
C GLU A 293 12.87 -15.51 -24.25
N PRO A 294 12.85 -14.40 -25.02
CA PRO A 294 14.01 -14.05 -25.85
C PRO A 294 15.31 -13.88 -25.05
N LEU A 295 15.27 -13.27 -23.86
CA LEU A 295 16.44 -13.18 -22.98
C LEU A 295 16.97 -14.58 -22.59
N LEU A 296 16.08 -15.50 -22.24
CA LEU A 296 16.46 -16.87 -21.88
C LEU A 296 17.09 -17.60 -23.08
N ASN A 297 16.49 -17.46 -24.26
CA ASN A 297 16.97 -18.10 -25.49
C ASN A 297 18.33 -17.55 -25.92
N GLU A 298 18.51 -16.23 -25.91
CA GLU A 298 19.77 -15.57 -26.28
C GLU A 298 20.93 -15.97 -25.36
N THR A 299 20.62 -16.28 -24.10
CA THR A 299 21.63 -16.57 -23.07
C THR A 299 21.84 -18.07 -22.83
N GLU A 300 21.07 -18.93 -23.50
CA GLU A 300 21.17 -20.38 -23.33
C GLU A 300 22.54 -20.91 -23.78
N GLY A 301 23.19 -21.69 -22.92
CA GLY A 301 24.52 -22.27 -23.19
C GLY A 301 25.67 -21.25 -23.23
N GLN A 302 25.41 -19.96 -23.06
CA GLN A 302 26.42 -18.92 -23.15
C GLN A 302 27.31 -18.86 -21.89
N ALA A 303 28.62 -19.00 -22.06
CA ALA A 303 29.57 -18.98 -20.93
C ALA A 303 29.57 -17.64 -20.17
N TRP A 304 29.25 -16.55 -20.87
CA TRP A 304 29.13 -15.19 -20.33
C TRP A 304 27.79 -14.90 -19.64
N ALA A 305 26.87 -15.88 -19.58
CA ALA A 305 25.57 -15.71 -18.95
C ALA A 305 25.38 -16.59 -17.70
N ASP A 306 24.68 -16.02 -16.72
CA ASP A 306 24.07 -16.68 -15.57
C ASP A 306 22.62 -16.20 -15.46
N VAL A 307 21.84 -16.53 -16.47
CA VAL A 307 20.45 -16.11 -16.65
C VAL A 307 19.57 -17.33 -16.53
N LYS A 308 18.59 -17.29 -15.62
CA LYS A 308 17.68 -18.41 -15.36
C LYS A 308 16.29 -17.91 -15.00
N ALA A 309 15.28 -18.67 -15.41
CA ALA A 309 13.93 -18.48 -14.89
C ALA A 309 13.90 -18.75 -13.38
N MET A 310 12.99 -18.10 -12.67
CA MET A 310 12.69 -18.39 -11.26
C MET A 310 11.20 -18.68 -11.09
N SER A 311 10.86 -19.43 -10.04
CA SER A 311 9.50 -19.74 -9.61
C SER A 311 9.31 -19.24 -8.18
N TRP A 312 8.15 -18.62 -7.91
CA TRP A 312 7.82 -18.14 -6.57
C TRP A 312 7.56 -19.30 -5.60
N GLU A 313 7.19 -20.46 -6.15
CA GLU A 313 6.93 -21.70 -5.44
C GLU A 313 8.22 -22.45 -5.08
N ASP A 314 9.34 -22.12 -5.72
CA ASP A 314 10.67 -22.69 -5.45
C ASP A 314 11.63 -21.61 -4.90
N PRO A 315 11.73 -21.48 -3.56
CA PRO A 315 12.66 -20.55 -2.92
C PRO A 315 14.12 -20.71 -3.33
N ALA A 316 14.55 -21.92 -3.74
CA ALA A 316 15.93 -22.16 -4.15
C ALA A 316 16.25 -21.52 -5.52
N SER A 317 15.23 -21.26 -6.34
CA SER A 317 15.36 -20.55 -7.61
C SER A 317 15.45 -19.02 -7.47
N ILE A 318 15.06 -18.49 -6.30
CA ILE A 318 15.02 -17.05 -6.01
C ILE A 318 16.40 -16.59 -5.54
N MET A 319 17.00 -15.66 -6.28
CA MET A 319 18.23 -15.00 -5.89
C MET A 319 17.92 -13.77 -5.02
N PRO A 320 18.51 -13.63 -3.82
CA PRO A 320 18.39 -12.40 -3.03
C PRO A 320 18.86 -11.18 -3.82
N MET A 321 18.19 -10.03 -3.66
CA MET A 321 18.47 -8.88 -4.52
C MET A 321 19.92 -8.37 -4.44
N GLU A 322 20.58 -8.49 -3.29
CA GLU A 322 21.97 -8.05 -3.10
C GLU A 322 22.98 -8.94 -3.82
N ALA A 323 22.60 -10.20 -4.11
CA ALA A 323 23.46 -11.12 -4.82
C ALA A 323 23.72 -10.70 -6.27
N PHE A 324 22.80 -9.96 -6.89
CA PHE A 324 22.98 -9.40 -8.24
C PHE A 324 24.15 -8.42 -8.29
N CYS A 325 24.43 -7.67 -7.22
CA CYS A 325 25.51 -6.68 -7.19
C CYS A 325 26.92 -7.30 -7.30
N ARG A 326 27.07 -8.63 -7.18
CA ARG A 326 28.34 -9.32 -7.41
C ARG A 326 28.70 -9.48 -8.88
N TYR A 327 27.76 -9.27 -9.79
CA TYR A 327 27.94 -9.48 -11.22
C TYR A 327 28.29 -8.18 -11.93
N LYS A 328 29.13 -8.28 -12.96
CA LYS A 328 29.53 -7.14 -13.80
C LYS A 328 28.32 -6.56 -14.54
N TYR A 329 27.46 -7.42 -15.10
CA TYR A 329 26.30 -7.01 -15.89
C TYR A 329 25.00 -7.47 -15.24
N VAL A 330 24.07 -6.54 -15.05
CA VAL A 330 22.74 -6.82 -14.50
C VAL A 330 21.67 -6.41 -15.51
N VAL A 331 20.66 -7.25 -15.71
CA VAL A 331 19.61 -7.01 -16.71
C VAL A 331 18.30 -6.64 -16.03
N ASN A 332 17.68 -5.55 -16.48
CA ASN A 332 16.28 -5.28 -16.20
C ASN A 332 15.38 -5.89 -17.28
N THR A 333 14.22 -6.44 -16.88
CA THR A 333 13.15 -6.84 -17.80
C THR A 333 11.81 -6.39 -17.30
N GLU A 334 10.95 -5.93 -18.20
CA GLU A 334 9.54 -5.70 -17.91
C GLU A 334 8.84 -6.99 -17.46
N GLY A 335 7.79 -6.80 -16.65
CA GLY A 335 6.90 -7.88 -16.23
C GLY A 335 5.51 -7.60 -16.76
N ARG A 336 4.50 -7.73 -15.88
CA ARG A 336 3.14 -7.33 -16.24
C ARG A 336 3.10 -5.86 -16.70
N ALA A 337 3.88 -4.99 -16.04
CA ALA A 337 4.11 -3.59 -16.39
C ALA A 337 5.60 -3.23 -16.19
N TRP A 338 5.90 -2.15 -15.46
CA TRP A 338 7.27 -1.85 -15.02
C TRP A 338 7.81 -2.95 -14.09
N SER A 339 9.12 -2.98 -13.90
CA SER A 339 9.75 -3.86 -12.92
C SER A 339 10.49 -3.07 -11.86
N ALA A 340 10.11 -3.29 -10.59
CA ALA A 340 10.82 -2.74 -9.45
C ALA A 340 12.25 -3.32 -9.30
N ARG A 341 12.60 -4.37 -10.04
CA ARG A 341 13.98 -4.86 -10.13
C ARG A 341 14.93 -3.73 -10.51
N MET A 342 14.56 -2.88 -11.47
CA MET A 342 15.42 -1.76 -11.89
C MET A 342 15.75 -0.82 -10.72
N THR A 343 14.77 -0.53 -9.86
CA THR A 343 14.97 0.28 -8.65
C THR A 343 16.06 -0.29 -7.75
N HIS A 344 16.12 -1.62 -7.61
CA HIS A 344 17.16 -2.28 -6.82
C HIS A 344 18.51 -2.38 -7.56
N LEU A 345 18.50 -2.74 -8.85
CA LEU A 345 19.73 -2.86 -9.64
C LEU A 345 20.49 -1.53 -9.76
N LEU A 346 19.78 -0.41 -9.82
CA LEU A 346 20.35 0.94 -9.82
C LEU A 346 21.10 1.30 -8.53
N ASN A 347 20.97 0.50 -7.46
CA ASN A 347 21.74 0.66 -6.24
C ASN A 347 23.02 -0.22 -6.20
N CYS A 348 23.22 -1.12 -7.17
CA CYS A 348 24.50 -1.78 -7.39
C CYS A 348 25.44 -0.85 -8.18
N ASP A 349 26.75 -1.06 -8.08
CA ASP A 349 27.78 -0.48 -8.95
C ASP A 349 28.12 -1.42 -10.13
N SER A 350 27.08 -2.03 -10.71
CA SER A 350 27.14 -2.94 -11.86
C SER A 350 26.72 -2.21 -13.14
N LEU A 351 27.12 -2.72 -14.30
CA LEU A 351 26.65 -2.20 -15.58
C LEU A 351 25.21 -2.67 -15.85
N LEU A 352 24.26 -1.73 -15.82
CA LEU A 352 22.85 -1.99 -16.06
C LEU A 352 22.54 -2.08 -17.56
N LEU A 353 21.99 -3.22 -17.97
CA LEU A 353 21.47 -3.47 -19.32
C LEU A 353 19.95 -3.30 -19.30
N VAL A 354 19.44 -2.43 -20.17
CA VAL A 354 18.02 -2.08 -20.24
C VAL A 354 17.53 -2.29 -21.67
N HIS A 355 16.51 -3.12 -21.83
CA HIS A 355 15.85 -3.28 -23.13
C HIS A 355 14.96 -2.09 -23.45
N ASP A 356 14.48 -1.96 -24.70
CA ASP A 356 13.50 -0.94 -25.04
C ASP A 356 12.20 -1.18 -24.23
N VAL A 357 11.97 -0.37 -23.19
CA VAL A 357 10.85 -0.46 -22.25
C VAL A 357 9.61 0.27 -22.78
N GLU A 358 8.43 -0.26 -22.50
CA GLU A 358 7.13 0.35 -22.83
C GLU A 358 6.47 1.04 -21.64
N TRP A 359 6.87 0.67 -20.42
CA TRP A 359 6.36 1.18 -19.16
C TRP A 359 7.33 2.18 -18.55
N ILE A 360 6.81 3.33 -18.15
CA ILE A 360 7.56 4.47 -17.61
C ILE A 360 7.20 4.65 -16.14
N ALA A 361 8.20 4.53 -15.25
CA ALA A 361 8.10 4.93 -13.84
C ALA A 361 8.62 6.36 -13.64
N HIS A 362 8.41 6.93 -12.45
CA HIS A 362 8.64 8.35 -12.16
C HIS A 362 10.07 8.87 -12.42
N TYR A 363 11.08 8.01 -12.48
CA TYR A 363 12.48 8.39 -12.72
C TYR A 363 13.03 7.93 -14.08
N TYR A 364 12.25 7.23 -14.90
CA TYR A 364 12.78 6.56 -16.11
C TYR A 364 13.28 7.55 -17.17
N HIS A 365 12.79 8.80 -17.18
CA HIS A 365 13.28 9.85 -18.08
C HIS A 365 14.72 10.29 -17.78
N LEU A 366 15.28 9.89 -16.63
CA LEU A 366 16.68 10.13 -16.26
C LEU A 366 17.62 9.03 -16.79
N LEU A 367 17.08 7.93 -17.32
CA LEU A 367 17.89 6.90 -17.97
C LEU A 367 18.43 7.44 -19.28
N ASP A 368 19.73 7.32 -19.44
CA ASP A 368 20.46 7.68 -20.64
C ASP A 368 21.32 6.48 -21.02
N THR A 369 20.95 5.89 -22.15
CA THR A 369 21.48 4.61 -22.64
C THR A 369 22.91 4.66 -23.15
N ASP A 370 23.51 5.84 -23.20
CA ASP A 370 24.90 6.03 -23.58
C ASP A 370 25.76 6.47 -22.38
N THR A 371 25.14 7.00 -21.32
CA THR A 371 25.90 7.58 -20.19
C THR A 371 25.72 6.87 -18.87
N ASN A 372 24.54 6.31 -18.56
CA ASN A 372 24.23 5.76 -17.22
C ASN A 372 23.53 4.39 -17.24
N CYS A 373 23.22 3.86 -18.42
CA CYS A 373 22.88 2.46 -18.63
C CYS A 373 23.25 2.06 -20.06
N VAL A 374 23.06 0.80 -20.43
CA VAL A 374 23.30 0.32 -21.79
C VAL A 374 22.00 -0.17 -22.38
N ARG A 375 21.62 0.37 -23.54
CA ARG A 375 20.49 -0.16 -24.31
C ARG A 375 20.82 -1.51 -24.93
N VAL A 376 19.85 -2.41 -24.86
CA VAL A 376 19.78 -3.63 -25.66
C VAL A 376 18.45 -3.66 -26.41
N ALA A 377 18.37 -4.39 -27.52
CA ALA A 377 17.14 -4.58 -28.26
C ALA A 377 16.05 -5.19 -27.36
N ARG A 378 14.78 -4.87 -27.63
CA ARG A 378 13.63 -5.43 -26.89
C ARG A 378 13.63 -6.95 -26.74
N ASN A 379 14.10 -7.66 -27.77
CA ASN A 379 14.22 -9.13 -27.82
C ASN A 379 15.63 -9.64 -27.47
N PHE A 380 16.54 -8.78 -27.02
CA PHE A 380 17.92 -9.10 -26.64
C PHE A 380 18.82 -9.62 -27.77
N SER A 381 18.44 -9.53 -29.04
CA SER A 381 19.24 -10.11 -30.15
C SER A 381 20.63 -9.48 -30.32
N ASP A 382 20.89 -8.31 -29.74
CA ASP A 382 22.19 -7.63 -29.74
C ASP A 382 22.96 -7.81 -28.41
N LEU A 383 22.43 -8.59 -27.46
CA LEU A 383 23.01 -8.73 -26.13
C LEU A 383 24.43 -9.30 -26.19
N GLY A 384 24.65 -10.40 -26.93
CA GLY A 384 25.98 -11.01 -27.07
C GLY A 384 27.02 -10.02 -27.60
N GLU A 385 26.66 -9.21 -28.60
CA GLU A 385 27.52 -8.16 -29.16
C GLU A 385 27.88 -7.11 -28.11
N LYS A 386 26.89 -6.62 -27.34
CA LYS A 386 27.14 -5.66 -26.25
C LYS A 386 28.06 -6.23 -25.18
N ILE A 387 27.89 -7.49 -24.80
CA ILE A 387 28.77 -8.13 -23.81
C ILE A 387 30.20 -8.24 -24.32
N GLN A 388 30.38 -8.61 -25.59
CA GLN A 388 31.71 -8.65 -26.19
C GLN A 388 32.35 -7.25 -26.21
N TYR A 389 31.61 -6.22 -26.61
CA TYR A 389 32.09 -4.85 -26.67
C TYR A 389 32.56 -4.34 -25.29
N TYR A 390 31.73 -4.45 -24.25
CA TYR A 390 32.08 -3.96 -22.91
C TYR A 390 33.08 -4.85 -22.15
N ASN A 391 33.40 -6.04 -22.69
CA ASN A 391 34.54 -6.81 -22.23
C ASN A 391 35.86 -6.29 -22.80
N THR A 392 35.87 -5.74 -24.01
CA THR A 392 37.06 -5.13 -24.63
C THR A 392 37.19 -3.63 -24.34
N HIS A 393 36.14 -2.97 -23.83
CA HIS A 393 36.12 -1.57 -23.41
C HIS A 393 35.80 -1.42 -21.91
N PRO A 394 36.66 -1.96 -21.01
CA PRO A 394 36.36 -2.00 -19.58
C PRO A 394 36.28 -0.62 -18.94
N ASP A 395 37.05 0.36 -19.41
CA ASP A 395 37.06 1.72 -18.87
C ASP A 395 35.75 2.46 -19.20
N GLU A 396 35.21 2.25 -20.41
CA GLU A 396 33.91 2.77 -20.82
C GLU A 396 32.79 2.14 -19.98
N ALA A 397 32.82 0.81 -19.82
CA ALA A 397 31.86 0.10 -18.96
C ALA A 397 31.90 0.61 -17.51
N GLN A 398 33.09 0.81 -16.95
CA GLN A 398 33.27 1.32 -15.59
C GLN A 398 32.69 2.74 -15.46
N LYS A 399 32.97 3.61 -16.43
CA LYS A 399 32.44 4.97 -16.47
C LYS A 399 30.90 4.98 -16.49
N ILE A 400 30.26 4.15 -17.30
CA ILE A 400 28.80 4.06 -17.35
C ILE A 400 28.23 3.56 -16.01
N ALA A 401 28.84 2.54 -15.40
CA ALA A 401 28.40 2.04 -14.09
C ALA A 401 28.57 3.09 -12.97
N ASP A 402 29.67 3.85 -12.97
CA ASP A 402 29.89 4.95 -12.02
C ASP A 402 28.90 6.11 -12.23
N ASN A 403 28.57 6.43 -13.48
CA ASN A 403 27.53 7.40 -13.82
C ASN A 403 26.14 6.94 -13.37
N ALA A 404 25.81 5.65 -13.55
CA ALA A 404 24.56 5.06 -13.05
C ALA A 404 24.45 5.22 -11.53
N ARG A 405 25.53 4.87 -10.83
CA ARG A 405 25.63 4.96 -9.37
C ARG A 405 25.46 6.40 -8.88
N THR A 406 26.20 7.34 -9.46
CA THR A 406 26.14 8.76 -9.07
C THR A 406 24.78 9.40 -9.39
N THR A 407 24.20 9.05 -10.54
CA THR A 407 22.89 9.57 -10.98
C THR A 407 21.76 9.02 -10.11
N PHE A 408 21.66 7.70 -9.98
CA PHE A 408 20.50 7.08 -9.34
C PHE A 408 20.73 6.84 -7.87
N ARG A 409 21.72 6.00 -7.52
CA ARG A 409 21.96 5.61 -6.12
C ARG A 409 22.28 6.80 -5.24
N GLU A 410 23.08 7.73 -5.74
CA GLU A 410 23.60 8.84 -4.93
C GLU A 410 22.78 10.12 -5.05
N ARG A 411 21.76 10.18 -5.92
CA ARG A 411 20.95 11.39 -6.12
C ARG A 411 19.47 11.13 -6.35
N TYR A 412 19.08 10.63 -7.51
CA TYR A 412 17.68 10.68 -7.96
C TYR A 412 16.78 9.54 -7.45
N THR A 413 17.31 8.48 -6.85
CA THR A 413 16.52 7.39 -6.23
C THR A 413 16.74 7.29 -4.73
N THR A 414 17.20 8.38 -4.12
CA THR A 414 17.45 8.46 -2.68
C THR A 414 16.14 8.60 -1.89
N PRO A 415 16.12 8.24 -0.59
CA PRO A 415 14.97 8.53 0.27
C PRO A 415 14.60 10.02 0.30
N ALA A 416 15.59 10.92 0.27
CA ALA A 416 15.36 12.36 0.13
C ALA A 416 14.65 12.72 -1.19
N ALA A 417 15.13 12.20 -2.32
CA ALA A 417 14.49 12.41 -3.63
C ALA A 417 13.04 11.89 -3.64
N THR A 418 12.79 10.74 -3.03
CA THR A 418 11.46 10.14 -2.91
C THR A 418 10.51 11.04 -2.09
N ALA A 419 10.97 11.55 -0.94
CA ALA A 419 10.19 12.46 -0.10
C ALA A 419 9.95 13.82 -0.78
N CYS A 420 10.95 14.38 -1.47
CA CYS A 420 10.80 15.58 -2.29
C CYS A 420 9.78 15.39 -3.42
N TYR A 421 9.85 14.26 -4.13
CA TYR A 421 8.91 13.94 -5.21
C TYR A 421 7.47 13.85 -4.71
N TRP A 422 7.23 13.14 -3.60
CA TRP A 422 5.90 13.07 -2.99
C TRP A 422 5.37 14.46 -2.62
N ARG A 423 6.17 15.30 -1.94
CA ARG A 423 5.72 16.64 -1.54
C ARG A 423 5.41 17.54 -2.75
N LYS A 424 6.29 17.56 -3.76
CA LYS A 424 6.07 18.33 -4.98
C LYS A 424 4.84 17.84 -5.73
N LEU A 425 4.66 16.52 -5.86
CA LEU A 425 3.50 15.91 -6.50
C LEU A 425 2.19 16.26 -5.79
N LEU A 426 2.15 16.18 -4.45
CA LEU A 426 0.92 16.48 -3.70
C LEU A 426 0.54 17.97 -3.82
N ARG A 427 1.53 18.89 -3.78
CA ARG A 427 1.29 20.33 -3.99
C ARG A 427 0.83 20.63 -5.42
N ALA A 428 1.44 19.99 -6.42
CA ALA A 428 1.04 20.07 -7.82
C ALA A 428 -0.39 19.59 -8.04
N TYR A 429 -0.72 18.44 -7.47
CA TYR A 429 -2.06 17.87 -7.51
C TYR A 429 -3.09 18.81 -6.86
N ALA A 430 -2.77 19.36 -5.68
CA ALA A 430 -3.65 20.26 -4.93
C ALA A 430 -4.08 21.49 -5.74
N ARG A 431 -3.19 22.04 -6.59
CA ARG A 431 -3.51 23.19 -7.45
C ARG A 431 -4.60 22.90 -8.48
N LEU A 432 -4.79 21.63 -8.85
CA LEU A 432 -5.67 21.20 -9.94
C LEU A 432 -6.90 20.43 -9.45
N ALA A 433 -6.84 19.87 -8.24
CA ALA A 433 -7.89 19.11 -7.60
C ALA A 433 -9.04 19.98 -7.06
N PHE A 434 -10.20 19.35 -6.90
CA PHE A 434 -11.31 19.90 -6.14
C PHE A 434 -10.94 20.04 -4.66
N THR A 435 -11.57 21.01 -3.97
CA THR A 435 -11.46 21.13 -2.51
C THR A 435 -12.29 20.03 -1.84
N PRO A 436 -11.70 19.15 -1.03
CA PRO A 436 -12.45 18.08 -0.40
C PRO A 436 -13.28 18.59 0.79
N GLU A 437 -14.42 17.94 1.04
CA GLU A 437 -15.09 18.05 2.35
C GLU A 437 -14.22 17.32 3.39
N THR A 438 -13.98 17.92 4.55
CA THR A 438 -13.11 17.31 5.60
C THR A 438 -13.92 16.60 6.68
N SER A 439 -15.20 16.96 6.83
CA SER A 439 -16.10 16.43 7.85
C SER A 439 -17.39 15.87 7.27
N THR A 440 -18.09 15.06 8.06
CA THR A 440 -19.45 14.56 7.78
C THR A 440 -20.35 14.82 8.96
N ILE A 441 -21.63 15.04 8.67
CA ILE A 441 -22.65 15.21 9.70
C ILE A 441 -23.29 13.87 10.01
N LYS A 442 -23.04 13.34 11.22
CA LYS A 442 -23.70 12.12 11.69
C LYS A 442 -25.00 12.49 12.41
N MET A 443 -26.13 12.11 11.83
CA MET A 443 -27.43 12.22 12.51
C MET A 443 -27.55 11.15 13.58
N ASN A 444 -27.80 11.58 14.81
CA ASN A 444 -28.07 10.65 15.90
C ASN A 444 -29.55 10.29 15.89
N ARG A 445 -29.90 9.03 15.56
CA ARG A 445 -31.30 8.58 15.51
C ARG A 445 -32.07 8.75 16.83
N HIS A 446 -31.35 8.96 17.94
CA HIS A 446 -31.91 9.09 19.28
C HIS A 446 -31.74 10.49 19.91
N LYS A 447 -31.10 11.45 19.22
CA LYS A 447 -30.95 12.84 19.69
C LYS A 447 -31.06 13.80 18.50
N LEU A 448 -31.83 14.89 18.63
CA LEU A 448 -31.94 15.94 17.60
C LEU A 448 -30.61 16.64 17.24
N ALA A 449 -29.52 16.36 17.96
CA ALA A 449 -28.22 16.97 17.71
C ALA A 449 -27.46 16.20 16.62
N SER A 450 -27.13 16.90 15.53
CA SER A 450 -26.11 16.52 14.57
C SER A 450 -24.72 16.68 15.19
N LYS A 451 -23.86 15.65 15.10
CA LYS A 451 -22.45 15.78 15.46
C LYS A 451 -21.59 15.73 14.20
N GLU A 452 -20.80 16.77 14.01
CA GLU A 452 -19.75 16.81 13.00
C GLU A 452 -18.62 15.86 13.40
N GLN A 453 -18.14 15.07 12.44
CA GLN A 453 -17.03 14.13 12.62
C GLN A 453 -16.11 14.17 11.40
N PRO A 454 -14.79 13.97 11.57
CA PRO A 454 -13.87 13.88 10.43
C PRO A 454 -14.26 12.75 9.45
N ARG A 455 -14.02 12.97 8.15
CA ARG A 455 -14.25 11.95 7.10
C ARG A 455 -13.18 10.86 7.13
N GLY A 456 -13.57 9.61 6.90
CA GLY A 456 -12.66 8.45 6.89
C GLY A 456 -12.12 8.09 8.28
N ILE A 457 -11.32 7.04 8.34
CA ILE A 457 -10.60 6.61 9.54
C ILE A 457 -9.17 7.16 9.52
N SER A 458 -8.58 7.37 10.69
CA SER A 458 -7.18 7.80 10.77
C SER A 458 -6.23 6.72 10.24
N PHE A 459 -5.05 7.12 9.77
CA PHE A 459 -4.00 6.17 9.39
C PHE A 459 -3.64 5.24 10.55
N GLU A 460 -3.52 5.77 11.77
CA GLU A 460 -3.22 5.03 12.99
C GLU A 460 -4.27 3.94 13.27
N GLU A 461 -5.55 4.30 13.16
CA GLU A 461 -6.66 3.34 13.29
C GLU A 461 -6.59 2.28 12.18
N PHE A 462 -6.27 2.68 10.95
CA PHE A 462 -6.17 1.77 9.80
C PHE A 462 -5.04 0.73 9.93
N ILE A 463 -3.89 1.11 10.49
CA ILE A 463 -2.76 0.19 10.64
C ILE A 463 -2.90 -0.73 11.86
N VAL A 464 -3.54 -0.26 12.94
CA VAL A 464 -3.71 -1.04 14.17
C VAL A 464 -4.83 -2.08 14.03
N HIS A 465 -5.90 -1.78 13.29
CA HIS A 465 -7.02 -2.70 13.13
C HIS A 465 -6.86 -3.63 11.92
N ASP A 466 -7.38 -4.85 12.05
CA ASP A 466 -7.57 -5.72 10.89
C ASP A 466 -8.74 -5.23 10.04
N ASN A 467 -8.41 -4.42 9.04
CA ASN A 467 -9.37 -3.83 8.11
C ASN A 467 -9.73 -4.76 6.94
N ARG A 468 -9.41 -6.06 7.02
CA ARG A 468 -9.85 -7.03 6.03
C ARG A 468 -11.36 -7.22 6.15
N PRO A 469 -12.09 -7.30 5.01
CA PRO A 469 -13.48 -7.73 5.08
C PRO A 469 -13.52 -9.10 5.77
N PHE A 470 -14.41 -9.27 6.76
CA PHE A 470 -14.55 -10.52 7.49
C PHE A 470 -14.58 -11.69 6.51
N LYS A 471 -13.58 -12.58 6.58
CA LYS A 471 -13.75 -13.92 6.04
C LYS A 471 -14.90 -14.52 6.84
N MET A 472 -16.10 -14.60 6.25
CA MET A 472 -17.06 -15.59 6.70
C MET A 472 -16.36 -16.94 6.51
N SER A 473 -15.75 -17.44 7.57
CA SER A 473 -15.47 -18.86 7.70
C SER A 473 -16.83 -19.53 7.55
N VAL A 474 -17.09 -20.09 6.37
CA VAL A 474 -18.17 -21.06 6.21
C VAL A 474 -17.69 -22.27 6.98
N ASN A 475 -17.92 -22.25 8.29
CA ASN A 475 -17.75 -23.41 9.12
C ASN A 475 -18.84 -24.37 8.63
N HIS A 476 -18.47 -25.46 7.96
CA HIS A 476 -19.43 -26.43 7.42
C HIS A 476 -20.38 -27.01 8.50
N LYS A 477 -20.07 -26.78 9.79
CA LYS A 477 -20.90 -27.12 10.94
C LYS A 477 -22.04 -26.15 11.26
N SER A 478 -22.06 -24.91 10.74
CA SER A 478 -23.12 -23.93 11.05
C SER A 478 -24.36 -24.04 10.16
N LEU A 479 -24.36 -24.89 9.12
CA LEU A 479 -25.51 -25.14 8.25
C LEU A 479 -26.58 -26.05 8.88
N LEU A 480 -26.43 -26.43 10.16
CA LEU A 480 -27.36 -27.35 10.84
C LEU A 480 -28.06 -26.76 12.08
N ALA A 481 -27.96 -25.46 12.34
CA ALA A 481 -28.67 -24.82 13.44
C ALA A 481 -29.81 -23.92 12.93
N MET A 482 -30.84 -24.52 12.34
CA MET A 482 -32.15 -23.85 12.24
C MET A 482 -32.93 -24.06 13.54
N PRO A 483 -33.60 -23.04 14.10
CA PRO A 483 -34.39 -23.19 15.31
C PRO A 483 -35.50 -24.25 15.16
N PRO A 484 -35.81 -25.05 16.21
CA PRO A 484 -36.80 -26.13 16.14
C PRO A 484 -38.21 -25.70 15.70
N TRP A 485 -38.56 -24.42 15.85
CA TRP A 485 -39.86 -23.89 15.44
C TRP A 485 -40.02 -23.68 13.93
N TYR A 486 -38.93 -23.75 13.16
CA TYR A 486 -38.98 -23.60 11.69
C TYR A 486 -39.21 -24.94 10.98
N LEU A 487 -38.80 -26.06 11.60
CA LEU A 487 -39.00 -27.42 11.07
C LEU A 487 -40.43 -27.94 11.29
N SER A 488 -41.18 -27.37 12.23
CA SER A 488 -42.56 -27.81 12.52
C SER A 488 -43.59 -27.34 11.50
N ARG A 489 -43.36 -26.24 10.77
CA ARG A 489 -44.28 -25.77 9.71
C ARG A 489 -44.16 -26.51 8.37
N CYS A 490 -43.12 -27.29 8.17
CA CYS A 490 -42.96 -28.13 6.97
C CYS A 490 -43.49 -29.57 7.16
N ALA A 491 -43.88 -29.95 8.38
CA ALA A 491 -44.22 -31.34 8.72
C ALA A 491 -45.70 -31.70 8.52
N GLU A 492 -46.57 -30.75 8.17
CA GLU A 492 -48.03 -30.99 8.04
C GLU A 492 -48.54 -31.14 6.60
N GLY A 493 -47.65 -31.29 5.61
CA GLY A 493 -48.04 -31.62 4.23
C GLY A 493 -47.29 -32.83 3.71
N ASN A 494 -48.01 -33.88 3.31
CA ASN A 494 -47.48 -35.13 2.73
C ASN A 494 -46.36 -34.87 1.69
N VAL A 495 -45.11 -35.13 2.06
CA VAL A 495 -43.97 -35.17 1.14
C VAL A 495 -43.83 -36.61 0.62
N SER A 496 -44.13 -36.83 -0.66
CA SER A 496 -43.73 -38.05 -1.35
C SER A 496 -42.21 -38.05 -1.53
N ARG A 497 -41.54 -39.08 -1.00
CA ARG A 497 -40.13 -39.38 -1.30
C ARG A 497 -40.02 -39.78 -2.78
N GLN A 498 -39.34 -38.99 -3.61
CA GLN A 498 -38.74 -39.49 -4.85
C GLN A 498 -37.56 -38.62 -5.32
N ALA A 499 -36.50 -39.33 -5.72
CA ALA A 499 -35.31 -38.90 -6.47
C ALA A 499 -34.17 -38.19 -5.70
N ALA A 500 -33.42 -38.97 -4.92
CA ALA A 500 -31.96 -38.84 -4.90
C ALA A 500 -31.43 -39.63 -6.11
N ALA A 501 -31.03 -38.95 -7.19
CA ALA A 501 -30.33 -39.56 -8.31
C ALA A 501 -28.88 -39.09 -8.30
N SER A 502 -28.00 -40.07 -8.10
CA SER A 502 -26.55 -39.99 -8.09
C SER A 502 -25.99 -39.48 -9.42
N PHE A 503 -25.12 -38.46 -9.39
CA PHE A 503 -24.20 -38.20 -10.50
C PHE A 503 -22.83 -38.79 -10.14
N PRO A 504 -22.17 -39.54 -11.05
CA PRO A 504 -20.87 -40.15 -10.77
C PRO A 504 -19.74 -39.10 -10.78
N PRO A 505 -18.61 -39.37 -10.09
CA PRO A 505 -17.45 -38.48 -10.10
C PRO A 505 -16.75 -38.55 -11.46
N PHE A 506 -16.48 -37.41 -12.08
CA PHE A 506 -15.71 -37.33 -13.32
C PHE A 506 -14.20 -37.26 -12.98
N GLU A 507 -13.47 -38.34 -13.26
CA GLU A 507 -12.00 -38.40 -13.22
C GLU A 507 -11.39 -37.46 -14.28
N MET A 508 -10.40 -36.64 -13.88
CA MET A 508 -9.49 -36.00 -14.81
C MET A 508 -8.52 -37.04 -15.36
N ARG A 509 -8.60 -37.34 -16.67
CA ARG A 509 -7.48 -37.94 -17.41
C ARG A 509 -6.79 -36.88 -18.25
N HIS A 510 -5.46 -36.95 -18.23
CA HIS A 510 -4.55 -36.29 -19.15
C HIS A 510 -5.03 -36.40 -20.60
N MET A 511 -5.07 -35.27 -21.32
CA MET A 511 -4.95 -35.26 -22.77
C MET A 511 -4.03 -34.13 -23.22
N ASP A 512 -3.12 -34.56 -24.08
CA ASP A 512 -1.96 -33.87 -24.62
C ASP A 512 -2.34 -32.91 -25.77
N SER A 513 -1.39 -32.04 -26.06
CA SER A 513 -1.23 -31.10 -27.17
C SER A 513 -2.03 -31.33 -28.48
N ARG A 514 -2.81 -30.32 -28.88
CA ARG A 514 -2.87 -29.68 -30.23
C ARG A 514 -4.16 -28.85 -30.38
N PHE A 515 -4.03 -27.53 -30.50
CA PHE A 515 -4.76 -26.61 -31.41
C PHE A 515 -4.54 -25.15 -30.95
N GLY A 516 -4.18 -24.29 -31.90
CA GLY A 516 -3.61 -22.96 -31.65
C GLY A 516 -4.59 -21.78 -31.60
N SER A 517 -3.98 -20.61 -31.38
CA SER A 517 -4.42 -19.23 -31.68
C SER A 517 -5.91 -18.87 -31.51
N GLY A 518 -6.21 -18.07 -30.50
CA GLY A 518 -7.49 -17.34 -30.43
C GLY A 518 -7.75 -16.71 -29.06
N THR A 519 -7.84 -15.38 -29.04
CA THR A 519 -8.20 -14.52 -27.91
C THR A 519 -9.54 -14.88 -27.23
N SER A 520 -9.65 -14.60 -25.92
CA SER A 520 -10.91 -14.39 -25.18
C SER A 520 -11.89 -15.57 -25.05
N ASP A 521 -11.60 -16.56 -24.17
CA ASP A 521 -12.58 -17.63 -23.88
C ASP A 521 -12.77 -18.00 -22.40
N TYR A 522 -12.25 -17.20 -21.46
CA TYR A 522 -12.52 -17.42 -20.03
C TYR A 522 -13.84 -16.77 -19.56
N ASP A 523 -14.25 -15.67 -20.19
CA ASP A 523 -15.43 -14.89 -19.80
C ASP A 523 -16.75 -15.43 -20.41
N SER A 524 -16.67 -16.00 -21.63
CA SER A 524 -17.79 -16.61 -22.35
C SER A 524 -18.41 -17.81 -21.60
N ARG A 525 -17.57 -18.59 -20.90
CA ARG A 525 -17.98 -19.81 -20.17
C ARG A 525 -18.69 -19.47 -18.85
N ARG A 526 -18.32 -18.38 -18.18
CA ARG A 526 -19.04 -17.88 -17.00
C ARG A 526 -20.41 -17.31 -17.37
N TYR A 527 -20.49 -16.57 -18.48
CA TYR A 527 -21.75 -16.01 -18.96
C TYR A 527 -22.75 -17.12 -19.39
N ARG A 528 -22.28 -18.14 -20.13
CA ARG A 528 -23.13 -19.30 -20.50
C ARG A 528 -23.63 -20.09 -19.29
N ARG A 529 -22.84 -20.25 -18.22
CA ARG A 529 -23.27 -20.90 -16.97
C ARG A 529 -24.39 -20.12 -16.24
N ALA A 530 -24.30 -18.79 -16.21
CA ALA A 530 -25.32 -17.94 -15.57
C ALA A 530 -26.65 -17.93 -16.34
N VAL A 531 -26.59 -17.91 -17.68
CA VAL A 531 -27.78 -17.96 -18.54
C VAL A 531 -28.51 -19.31 -18.41
N LEU A 532 -27.77 -20.43 -18.44
CA LEU A 532 -28.36 -21.77 -18.31
C LEU A 532 -29.02 -22.00 -16.95
N LEU A 533 -28.45 -21.46 -15.86
CA LEU A 533 -29.03 -21.54 -14.52
C LEU A 533 -30.32 -20.72 -14.41
N THR A 534 -30.36 -19.54 -15.04
CA THR A 534 -31.53 -18.65 -15.04
C THR A 534 -32.68 -19.24 -15.86
N GLU A 535 -32.38 -19.89 -17.00
CA GLU A 535 -33.38 -20.59 -17.81
C GLU A 535 -33.94 -21.83 -17.12
N ALA A 536 -33.11 -22.59 -16.40
CA ALA A 536 -33.56 -23.74 -15.60
C ALA A 536 -34.52 -23.33 -14.49
N ILE A 537 -34.22 -22.24 -13.75
CA ILE A 537 -35.09 -21.70 -12.70
C ILE A 537 -36.42 -21.19 -13.29
N ARG A 538 -36.39 -20.56 -14.46
CA ARG A 538 -37.59 -20.05 -15.14
C ARG A 538 -38.48 -21.17 -15.68
N LYS A 539 -37.89 -22.29 -16.11
CA LYS A 539 -38.61 -23.47 -16.61
C LYS A 539 -39.31 -24.22 -15.47
N GLU A 540 -38.67 -24.31 -14.30
CA GLU A 540 -39.24 -24.95 -13.11
C GLU A 540 -40.35 -24.09 -12.48
N SER A 541 -40.17 -22.76 -12.43
CA SER A 541 -41.20 -21.81 -11.97
C SER A 541 -42.46 -21.81 -12.86
N LYS A 542 -42.33 -22.05 -14.17
CA LYS A 542 -43.50 -22.19 -15.06
C LYS A 542 -44.23 -23.53 -14.87
N ARG A 543 -43.53 -24.58 -14.43
CA ARG A 543 -44.10 -25.91 -14.20
C ARG A 543 -44.94 -25.99 -12.92
N SER A 544 -44.67 -25.12 -11.94
CA SER A 544 -45.39 -25.09 -10.64
C SER A 544 -46.66 -24.23 -10.62
N ARG A 545 -46.92 -23.42 -11.66
CA ARG A 545 -48.10 -22.51 -11.75
C ARG A 545 -49.48 -23.19 -11.85
N GLY A 546 -49.56 -24.52 -11.76
CA GLY A 546 -50.80 -25.29 -11.89
C GLY A 546 -51.17 -26.15 -10.69
N LYS A 547 -50.44 -26.09 -9.57
CA LYS A 547 -50.72 -26.91 -8.38
C LYS A 547 -50.74 -26.04 -7.13
N GLN A 548 -51.88 -26.01 -6.44
CA GLN A 548 -51.99 -25.43 -5.10
C GLN A 548 -51.09 -26.20 -4.14
N GLY A 549 -49.96 -25.58 -3.78
CA GLY A 549 -48.97 -26.14 -2.86
C GLY A 549 -47.74 -25.24 -2.83
N SER A 550 -47.50 -24.60 -1.69
CA SER A 550 -46.33 -23.75 -1.42
C SER A 550 -45.04 -24.53 -1.69
N THR A 551 -44.32 -24.17 -2.76
CA THR A 551 -43.07 -24.82 -3.17
C THR A 551 -41.90 -23.93 -2.77
N CYS A 552 -41.04 -24.39 -1.85
CA CYS A 552 -39.80 -23.72 -1.49
C CYS A 552 -38.66 -24.21 -2.39
N VAL A 553 -37.97 -23.30 -3.10
CA VAL A 553 -36.76 -23.62 -3.88
C VAL A 553 -35.58 -22.87 -3.28
N ALA A 554 -34.55 -23.60 -2.87
CA ALA A 554 -33.28 -23.04 -2.39
C ALA A 554 -32.16 -23.37 -3.39
N VAL A 555 -31.45 -22.34 -3.85
CA VAL A 555 -30.24 -22.49 -4.67
C VAL A 555 -29.13 -21.69 -3.98
N ALA A 556 -28.00 -22.35 -3.69
CA ALA A 556 -26.81 -21.70 -3.16
C ALA A 556 -25.75 -21.60 -4.27
N SER A 557 -25.19 -20.40 -4.46
CA SER A 557 -24.01 -20.16 -5.30
C SER A 557 -23.01 -19.32 -4.51
N THR A 558 -21.74 -19.67 -4.57
CA THR A 558 -20.64 -18.95 -3.93
C THR A 558 -20.15 -17.81 -4.81
N GLU A 559 -19.93 -16.66 -4.17
CA GLU A 559 -19.51 -15.35 -4.67
C GLU A 559 -20.64 -14.42 -5.17
N ARG A 560 -21.08 -13.58 -4.22
CA ARG A 560 -22.19 -12.59 -4.23
C ARG A 560 -23.58 -13.22 -4.15
N SER A 561 -24.15 -13.16 -2.94
CA SER A 561 -25.47 -13.66 -2.58
C SER A 561 -26.57 -13.20 -3.54
N ILE A 562 -27.30 -14.16 -4.13
CA ILE A 562 -28.69 -13.96 -4.56
C ILE A 562 -29.54 -14.97 -3.79
N VAL A 563 -30.41 -14.46 -2.93
CA VAL A 563 -31.48 -15.25 -2.29
C VAL A 563 -32.78 -14.71 -2.86
N VAL A 564 -33.50 -15.52 -3.63
CA VAL A 564 -34.89 -15.22 -4.04
C VAL A 564 -35.80 -16.11 -3.23
N VAL A 565 -36.52 -15.53 -2.27
CA VAL A 565 -37.65 -16.20 -1.59
C VAL A 565 -38.92 -15.70 -2.25
N GLY A 566 -39.63 -16.59 -2.95
CA GLY A 566 -40.94 -16.31 -3.53
C GLY A 566 -42.01 -17.15 -2.85
N GLY A 567 -42.90 -16.50 -2.11
CA GLY A 567 -44.24 -16.97 -1.77
C GLY A 567 -45.22 -15.81 -2.03
N ASP A 568 -46.52 -16.10 -2.18
CA ASP A 568 -47.55 -15.22 -2.79
C ASP A 568 -47.78 -13.81 -2.18
N GLN A 569 -46.93 -13.34 -1.26
CA GLN A 569 -46.93 -11.96 -0.79
C GLN A 569 -45.50 -11.39 -0.66
N GLY A 570 -44.95 -10.89 -1.77
CA GLY A 570 -43.85 -9.91 -1.79
C GLY A 570 -42.42 -10.45 -1.64
N ALA A 571 -41.52 -9.98 -2.52
CA ALA A 571 -40.09 -10.27 -2.46
C ALA A 571 -39.35 -9.27 -1.56
N LEU A 572 -38.53 -9.77 -0.62
CA LEU A 572 -37.65 -8.95 0.22
C LEU A 572 -36.19 -9.11 -0.24
N LEU A 573 -35.60 -8.05 -0.80
CA LEU A 573 -34.16 -7.98 -1.12
C LEU A 573 -33.40 -7.52 0.13
N MET A 574 -32.65 -8.41 0.78
CA MET A 574 -31.68 -8.01 1.80
C MET A 574 -30.31 -7.79 1.15
N HIS A 575 -29.89 -6.53 1.06
CA HIS A 575 -28.51 -6.15 0.76
C HIS A 575 -27.68 -6.14 2.05
N LYS A 576 -26.52 -6.78 2.03
CA LYS A 576 -25.37 -6.49 2.89
C LYS A 576 -24.12 -6.40 2.03
#